data_AF-A0A0P0NFI8-F1
#
_entry.id   AF-A0A0P0NFI8-F1
#
_cell.length_a   1.000
_cell.length_b   1.000
_cell.length_c   1.000
_cell.angle_alpha   90.00
_cell.angle_beta   90.00
_cell.angle_gamma   90.00
#
_symmetry.space_group_name_H-M   'P 1'
#
loop_
_entity.id
_entity.type
_entity.pdbx_description
1 polymer ?
#
loop_
_entity_poly.entity_id
_entity_poly.type
_entity_poly.pdbx_seq_one_letter_code
_entity_poly.pdbx_strand_id
1 'polypeptide(L)'
;MCGIFGTLNFNSSKDQQHIYRDLFHRGPDEQRHVQQDNLELYHTRLAIQDLTDQGQQPMKYEELTIVFNGEIYNHLDIRKKYGLQSSSSSDTKTILMLYKVIGMKMLEEFDGMFAFALYDSLKKSFTSSEIVQERNRCMYMLKDCNAFFLPN
;
A
#
# COMPACT_ATOMS: atom_id res chain seq x y z
N MET A 1 -0.48 5.55 -12.70
CA MET A 1 -0.75 4.68 -11.54
C MET A 1 0.08 5.20 -10.40
N CYS A 2 -0.43 5.11 -9.17
CA CYS A 2 0.22 5.64 -7.98
C CYS A 2 1.67 5.15 -7.80
N GLY A 3 2.50 5.97 -7.16
CA GLY A 3 3.85 5.60 -6.75
C GLY A 3 3.87 5.25 -5.27
N ILE A 4 4.60 4.21 -4.88
CA ILE A 4 4.81 3.89 -3.46
C ILE A 4 6.29 3.67 -3.18
N PHE A 5 6.72 4.16 -2.01
CA PHE A 5 8.06 3.97 -1.46
C PHE A 5 7.94 3.74 0.03
N GLY A 6 8.86 2.99 0.61
CA GLY A 6 8.99 2.98 2.05
C GLY A 6 10.26 2.35 2.54
N THR A 7 10.56 2.68 3.79
CA THR A 7 11.76 2.26 4.50
C THR A 7 11.40 1.78 5.88
N LEU A 8 12.15 0.79 6.38
CA LEU A 8 12.08 0.34 7.76
C LEU A 8 13.48 0.33 8.36
N ASN A 9 13.64 0.89 9.56
CA ASN A 9 14.93 1.07 10.23
C ASN A 9 15.92 1.95 9.46
N PHE A 10 15.41 2.80 8.57
CA PHE A 10 16.19 3.78 7.84
C PHE A 10 15.47 5.12 7.86
N ASN A 11 16.12 6.11 8.47
CA ASN A 11 15.57 7.46 8.57
C ASN A 11 15.89 8.22 7.27
N SER A 12 14.87 8.38 6.41
CA SER A 12 15.00 9.08 5.13
C SER A 12 14.56 10.55 5.21
N SER A 13 14.32 11.08 6.42
CA SER A 13 13.83 12.47 6.62
C SER A 13 14.65 13.57 5.95
N LYS A 14 15.92 13.31 5.58
CA LYS A 14 16.76 14.25 4.81
C LYS A 14 16.55 14.19 3.29
N ASP A 15 15.85 13.18 2.77
CA ASP A 15 15.66 12.89 1.35
C ASP A 15 14.19 12.90 0.87
N GLN A 16 13.25 13.35 1.70
CA GLN A 16 11.81 13.42 1.36
C GLN A 16 11.51 14.10 0.02
N GLN A 17 12.16 15.24 -0.27
CA GLN A 17 11.93 15.96 -1.53
C GLN A 17 12.44 15.17 -2.74
N HIS A 18 13.54 14.43 -2.58
CA HIS A 18 14.06 13.55 -3.63
C HIS A 18 13.10 12.40 -3.90
N ILE A 19 12.58 11.77 -2.84
CA ILE A 19 11.60 10.68 -2.95
C ILE A 19 10.35 11.14 -3.73
N TYR A 20 9.78 12.30 -3.38
CA TYR A 20 8.61 12.81 -4.11
C TYR A 20 8.91 13.21 -5.54
N ARG A 21 10.07 13.80 -5.81
CA ARG A 21 10.50 14.13 -7.18
C ARG A 21 10.57 12.87 -8.04
N ASP A 22 11.15 11.81 -7.50
CA ASP A 22 11.35 10.54 -8.22
C ASP A 22 10.05 9.73 -8.34
N LEU A 23 9.03 10.03 -7.52
CA LEU A 23 7.69 9.45 -7.62
C LEU A 23 6.66 10.34 -8.35
N PHE A 24 7.04 11.55 -8.74
CA PHE A 24 6.10 12.56 -9.25
C PHE A 24 5.41 12.12 -10.54
N HIS A 25 6.13 11.46 -11.46
CA HIS A 25 5.60 10.98 -12.74
C HIS A 25 4.51 9.91 -12.57
N ARG A 26 4.46 9.23 -11.41
CA ARG A 26 3.45 8.22 -11.09
C ARG A 26 2.13 8.85 -10.67
N GLY A 27 2.16 9.98 -9.98
CA GLY A 27 1.00 10.52 -9.27
C GLY A 27 1.18 11.97 -8.84
N PRO A 28 0.96 12.94 -9.74
CA PRO A 28 1.15 14.35 -9.44
C PRO A 28 0.01 14.94 -8.59
N ASP A 29 -1.12 14.25 -8.45
CA ASP A 29 -2.35 14.82 -7.90
C ASP A 29 -2.31 14.93 -6.36
N GLU A 30 -1.65 13.96 -5.71
CA GLU A 30 -1.55 13.93 -4.25
C GLU A 30 -0.24 13.30 -3.81
N GLN A 31 0.38 13.89 -2.79
CA GLN A 31 1.62 13.40 -2.19
C GLN A 31 1.46 13.31 -0.69
N ARG A 32 1.62 12.11 -0.13
CA ARG A 32 1.50 11.88 1.31
C ARG A 32 2.52 10.89 1.79
N HIS A 33 2.82 11.00 3.08
CA HIS A 33 3.65 10.04 3.77
C HIS A 33 3.19 9.87 5.22
N VAL A 34 3.62 8.78 5.81
CA VAL A 34 3.53 8.50 7.24
C VAL A 34 4.92 8.13 7.72
N GLN A 35 5.34 8.75 8.82
CA GLN A 35 6.48 8.31 9.62
C GLN A 35 5.95 7.77 10.95
N GLN A 36 6.30 6.54 11.29
CA GLN A 36 5.90 5.90 12.54
C GLN A 36 7.00 4.96 13.02
N ASP A 37 7.51 5.17 14.22
CA ASP A 37 8.68 4.46 14.75
C ASP A 37 9.87 4.55 13.77
N ASN A 38 10.28 3.40 13.26
CA ASN A 38 11.35 3.24 12.28
C ASN A 38 10.82 3.07 10.85
N LEU A 39 9.52 3.25 10.63
CA LEU A 39 8.86 3.10 9.33
C LEU A 39 8.61 4.46 8.70
N GLU A 40 8.96 4.59 7.43
CA GLU A 40 8.50 5.68 6.57
C GLU A 40 7.81 5.09 5.34
N LEU A 41 6.61 5.57 5.04
CA LEU A 41 5.81 5.15 3.90
C LEU A 41 5.41 6.39 3.11
N TYR A 42 5.62 6.37 1.80
CA TYR A 42 5.31 7.44 0.89
C TYR A 42 4.38 6.93 -0.21
N HIS A 43 3.42 7.76 -0.59
CA HIS A 43 2.48 7.48 -1.65
C HIS A 43 2.27 8.73 -2.51
N THR A 44 2.32 8.56 -3.83
CA THR A 44 1.93 9.57 -4.82
C THR A 44 0.72 9.08 -5.60
N ARG A 45 -0.34 9.88 -5.70
CA ARG A 45 -1.62 9.47 -6.27
C ARG A 45 -1.80 9.99 -7.68
N LEU A 46 -2.27 9.13 -8.58
CA LEU A 46 -2.86 9.53 -9.85
C LEU A 46 -4.36 9.25 -9.78
N ALA A 47 -5.15 10.30 -9.67
CA ALA A 47 -6.58 10.23 -9.46
C ALA A 47 -7.31 10.04 -10.80
N ILE A 48 -7.28 8.83 -11.36
CA ILE A 48 -7.94 8.50 -12.64
C ILE A 48 -9.42 8.12 -12.45
N GLN A 49 -9.75 7.32 -11.42
CA GLN A 49 -11.09 6.72 -11.28
C GLN A 49 -11.78 7.03 -9.95
N ASP A 50 -11.06 6.98 -8.82
CA ASP A 50 -11.61 7.37 -7.53
C ASP A 50 -11.08 8.75 -7.15
N LEU A 51 -11.95 9.76 -7.19
CA LEU A 51 -11.66 11.15 -6.77
C LEU A 51 -12.01 11.39 -5.29
N THR A 52 -12.51 10.38 -4.58
CA THR A 52 -12.93 10.54 -3.19
C THR A 52 -11.73 10.49 -2.23
N ASP A 53 -11.88 11.14 -1.09
CA ASP A 53 -10.88 11.10 0.00
C ASP A 53 -10.82 9.74 0.71
N GLN A 54 -11.74 8.83 0.42
CA GLN A 54 -11.84 7.52 1.07
C GLN A 54 -10.72 6.55 0.68
N GLY A 55 -9.97 6.87 -0.39
CA GLY A 55 -8.81 6.13 -0.88
C GLY A 55 -7.46 6.79 -0.55
N GLN A 56 -7.39 7.75 0.37
CA GLN A 56 -6.13 8.41 0.75
C GLN A 56 -5.13 7.40 1.35
N GLN A 57 -3.87 7.52 0.93
CA GLN A 57 -2.76 6.64 1.30
C GLN A 57 -1.56 7.48 1.81
N PRO A 58 -0.69 6.96 2.69
CA PRO A 58 -0.79 5.66 3.36
C PRO A 58 -2.07 5.55 4.21
N MET A 59 -2.81 4.45 4.05
CA MET A 59 -4.08 4.24 4.74
C MET A 59 -3.82 3.60 6.10
N LYS A 60 -4.46 4.16 7.14
CA LYS A 60 -4.43 3.60 8.50
C LYS A 60 -5.74 2.90 8.82
N TYR A 61 -5.64 1.74 9.48
CA TYR A 61 -6.77 1.05 10.09
C TYR A 61 -6.31 0.36 11.37
N GLU A 62 -6.74 0.92 12.51
CA GLU A 62 -6.33 0.45 13.83
C GLU A 62 -4.79 0.46 13.94
N GLU A 63 -4.16 -0.66 14.25
CA GLU A 63 -2.70 -0.83 14.34
C GLU A 63 -1.98 -0.95 12.99
N LEU A 64 -2.73 -1.04 11.89
CA LEU A 64 -2.22 -1.33 10.57
C LEU A 64 -2.04 -0.05 9.75
N THR A 65 -0.93 0.03 9.02
CA THR A 65 -0.69 1.08 8.01
C THR A 65 -0.31 0.42 6.69
N ILE A 66 -0.92 0.83 5.58
CA ILE A 66 -0.64 0.28 4.26
C ILE A 66 -0.34 1.38 3.23
N VAL A 67 0.53 1.09 2.29
CA VAL A 67 0.57 1.73 0.97
C VAL A 67 0.26 0.67 -0.09
N PHE A 68 -0.58 1.02 -1.05
CA PHE A 68 -1.08 0.08 -2.04
C PHE A 68 -1.11 0.76 -3.41
N ASN A 69 -0.67 0.04 -4.43
CA ASN A 69 -0.73 0.42 -5.83
C ASN A 69 -1.31 -0.74 -6.62
N GLY A 70 -2.49 -0.54 -7.23
CA GLY A 70 -3.17 -1.57 -7.98
C GLY A 70 -4.67 -1.57 -7.71
N GLU A 71 -5.29 -2.70 -8.00
CA GLU A 71 -6.72 -2.93 -7.84
C GLU A 71 -6.97 -4.39 -7.43
N ILE A 72 -7.89 -4.62 -6.49
CA ILE A 72 -8.43 -5.95 -6.17
C ILE A 72 -9.86 -6.03 -6.68
N TYR A 73 -10.05 -6.66 -7.83
CA TYR A 73 -11.33 -6.70 -8.55
C TYR A 73 -12.44 -7.38 -7.75
N ASN A 74 -12.11 -8.44 -7.02
CA ASN A 74 -13.08 -9.21 -6.24
C ASN A 74 -13.25 -8.73 -4.79
N HIS A 75 -12.79 -7.53 -4.44
CA HIS A 75 -12.78 -7.07 -3.04
C HIS A 75 -14.19 -7.03 -2.39
N LEU A 76 -15.25 -6.71 -3.14
CA LEU A 76 -16.62 -6.71 -2.61
C LEU A 76 -17.11 -8.12 -2.28
N ASP A 77 -16.72 -9.13 -3.08
CA ASP A 77 -17.12 -10.51 -2.84
C ASP A 77 -16.35 -11.13 -1.67
N ILE A 78 -15.07 -10.76 -1.52
CA ILE A 78 -14.29 -11.04 -0.30
C ILE A 78 -15.01 -10.50 0.93
N ARG A 79 -15.47 -9.24 0.89
CA ARG A 79 -16.18 -8.63 2.02
C ARG A 79 -17.43 -9.41 2.39
N LYS A 80 -18.21 -9.85 1.40
CA LYS A 80 -19.40 -10.69 1.64
C LYS A 80 -19.00 -12.03 2.25
N LYS A 81 -18.00 -12.71 1.68
CA LYS A 81 -17.52 -14.03 2.12
C LYS A 81 -17.05 -14.03 3.58
N TYR A 82 -16.32 -12.99 3.98
CA TYR A 82 -15.74 -12.88 5.33
C TYR A 82 -16.55 -11.99 6.29
N GLY A 83 -17.73 -11.50 5.87
CA GLY A 83 -18.58 -10.64 6.71
C GLY A 83 -17.97 -9.27 7.06
N LEU A 84 -17.11 -8.73 6.19
CA LEU A 84 -16.37 -7.49 6.43
C LEU A 84 -17.25 -6.26 6.12
N GLN A 85 -17.79 -5.64 7.17
CA GLN A 85 -18.64 -4.45 7.05
C GLN A 85 -17.80 -3.17 7.09
N SER A 86 -17.94 -2.31 6.08
CA SER A 86 -17.26 -1.01 6.01
C SER A 86 -18.10 -0.01 5.22
N SER A 87 -18.16 1.23 5.70
CA SER A 87 -18.80 2.36 5.00
C SER A 87 -17.98 2.85 3.79
N SER A 88 -16.67 2.59 3.77
CA SER A 88 -15.79 2.87 2.63
C SER A 88 -15.86 1.73 1.62
N SER A 89 -15.98 2.05 0.34
CA SER A 89 -15.90 1.12 -0.80
C SER A 89 -14.47 0.82 -1.26
N SER A 90 -13.43 1.34 -0.59
CA SER A 90 -12.04 1.14 -0.99
C SER A 90 -11.61 -0.34 -0.92
N ASP A 91 -11.00 -0.84 -1.97
CA ASP A 91 -10.36 -2.15 -2.01
C ASP A 91 -9.22 -2.25 -0.98
N THR A 92 -8.41 -1.20 -0.82
CA THR A 92 -7.35 -1.09 0.20
C THR A 92 -7.90 -1.35 1.60
N LYS A 93 -9.08 -0.80 1.92
CA LYS A 93 -9.73 -1.04 3.21
C LYS A 93 -10.05 -2.53 3.40
N THR A 94 -10.44 -3.22 2.33
CA THR A 94 -10.68 -4.67 2.34
C THR A 94 -9.42 -5.45 2.70
N ILE A 95 -8.25 -5.05 2.18
CA ILE A 95 -6.96 -5.68 2.49
C ILE A 95 -6.70 -5.62 3.99
N LEU A 96 -6.80 -4.43 4.58
CA LEU A 96 -6.56 -4.20 5.99
C LEU A 96 -7.50 -5.02 6.88
N MET A 97 -8.79 -5.06 6.53
CA MET A 97 -9.79 -5.85 7.26
C MET A 97 -9.54 -7.36 7.13
N LEU A 98 -9.27 -7.86 5.92
CA LEU A 98 -9.05 -9.29 5.70
C LEU A 98 -7.76 -9.78 6.36
N TYR A 99 -6.70 -8.96 6.36
CA TYR A 99 -5.46 -9.25 7.08
C TYR A 99 -5.71 -9.49 8.58
N LYS A 100 -6.61 -8.75 9.22
CA LYS A 100 -6.97 -8.99 10.63
C LYS A 100 -7.66 -10.34 10.85
N VAL A 101 -8.39 -10.86 9.86
CA VAL A 101 -9.14 -12.12 9.97
C VAL A 101 -8.25 -13.33 9.69
N ILE A 102 -7.47 -13.30 8.60
CA ILE A 102 -6.72 -14.49 8.13
C ILE A 102 -5.22 -14.23 7.90
N GLY A 103 -4.71 -13.04 8.22
CA GLY A 103 -3.32 -12.66 7.99
C GLY A 103 -2.94 -12.71 6.51
N MET A 104 -1.70 -13.10 6.22
CA MET A 104 -1.17 -13.15 4.85
C MET A 104 -1.82 -14.20 3.95
N LYS A 105 -2.61 -15.14 4.50
CA LYS A 105 -3.43 -16.06 3.68
C LYS A 105 -4.44 -15.31 2.81
N MET A 106 -4.71 -14.04 3.10
CA MET A 106 -5.52 -13.16 2.27
C MET A 106 -5.06 -13.08 0.81
N LEU A 107 -3.77 -13.29 0.53
CA LEU A 107 -3.26 -13.25 -0.84
C LEU A 107 -3.88 -14.33 -1.73
N GLU A 108 -4.27 -15.47 -1.17
CA GLU A 108 -4.94 -16.56 -1.90
C GLU A 108 -6.39 -16.22 -2.30
N GLU A 109 -6.95 -15.18 -1.68
CA GLU A 109 -8.32 -14.72 -1.95
C GLU A 109 -8.38 -13.62 -3.02
N PHE A 110 -7.25 -12.97 -3.33
CA PHE A 110 -7.24 -11.79 -4.19
C PHE A 110 -7.22 -12.14 -5.67
N ASP A 111 -8.17 -11.57 -6.41
CA ASP A 111 -8.15 -11.46 -7.86
C ASP A 111 -7.88 -10.00 -8.23
N GLY A 112 -6.75 -9.75 -8.89
CA GLY A 112 -6.29 -8.40 -9.16
C GLY A 112 -4.84 -8.29 -9.58
N MET A 113 -4.41 -7.05 -9.74
CA MET A 113 -3.02 -6.67 -9.99
C MET A 113 -2.63 -5.62 -8.97
N PHE A 114 -1.67 -5.95 -8.10
CA PHE A 114 -1.34 -5.07 -6.99
C PHE A 114 0.07 -5.26 -6.46
N ALA A 115 0.56 -4.20 -5.84
CA ALA A 115 1.70 -4.21 -4.96
C ALA A 115 1.37 -3.41 -3.71
N PHE A 116 1.75 -3.94 -2.55
CA PHE A 116 1.54 -3.23 -1.28
C PHE A 116 2.64 -3.48 -0.27
N ALA A 117 2.70 -2.56 0.69
CA ALA A 117 3.45 -2.70 1.92
C ALA A 117 2.54 -2.38 3.10
N LEU A 118 2.48 -3.32 4.05
CA LEU A 118 1.64 -3.28 5.23
C LEU A 118 2.51 -3.40 6.48
N TYR A 119 2.33 -2.47 7.40
CA TYR A 119 2.98 -2.45 8.71
C TYR A 119 1.95 -2.71 9.81
N ASP A 120 2.28 -3.65 10.69
CA ASP A 120 1.51 -3.98 11.90
C ASP A 120 2.29 -3.50 13.13
N SER A 121 1.82 -2.40 13.71
CA SER A 121 2.50 -1.73 14.82
C SER A 121 2.43 -2.49 16.15
N LEU A 122 1.44 -3.37 16.34
CA LEU A 122 1.38 -4.23 17.53
C LEU A 122 2.43 -5.33 17.47
N LYS A 123 2.62 -5.93 16.28
CA LYS A 123 3.64 -6.97 16.06
C LYS A 123 5.02 -6.42 15.76
N LYS A 124 5.14 -5.12 15.50
CA LYS A 124 6.35 -4.47 14.96
C LYS A 124 6.87 -5.20 13.72
N SER A 125 5.95 -5.69 12.89
CA SER A 125 6.26 -6.49 11.72
C SER A 125 5.88 -5.76 10.44
N PHE A 126 6.79 -5.79 9.48
CA PHE A 126 6.58 -5.27 8.14
C PHE A 126 6.35 -6.44 7.18
N THR A 127 5.29 -6.36 6.37
CA THR A 127 5.03 -7.33 5.32
C THR A 127 4.71 -6.63 4.02
N SER A 128 5.35 -7.06 2.94
CA SER A 128 5.10 -6.55 1.60
C SER A 128 4.81 -7.71 0.66
N SER A 129 3.89 -7.50 -0.27
CA SER A 129 3.55 -8.48 -1.30
C SER A 129 3.33 -7.80 -2.64
N GLU A 130 3.61 -8.54 -3.69
CA GLU A 130 3.37 -8.11 -5.06
C GLU A 130 2.81 -9.28 -5.87
N ILE A 131 1.77 -9.00 -6.66
CA ILE A 131 1.23 -9.88 -7.68
C ILE A 131 1.11 -9.09 -8.99
N VAL A 132 1.89 -9.49 -9.99
CA VAL A 132 1.98 -8.86 -11.31
C VAL A 132 1.43 -9.81 -12.37
N GLN A 133 0.37 -9.42 -13.10
CA GLN A 133 -0.10 -10.21 -14.25
C GLN A 133 0.50 -9.75 -15.60
N GLU A 134 1.10 -8.55 -15.71
CA GLU A 134 1.72 -8.05 -16.95
C GLU A 134 3.17 -7.60 -16.80
N ARG A 135 4.01 -7.93 -17.79
CA ARG A 135 5.49 -7.88 -17.85
C ARG A 135 6.21 -6.55 -17.51
N ASN A 136 5.53 -5.48 -17.12
CA ASN A 136 6.12 -4.13 -16.99
C ASN A 136 5.89 -3.41 -15.64
N ARG A 137 5.41 -4.09 -14.59
CA ARG A 137 5.07 -3.43 -13.31
C ARG A 137 5.72 -4.20 -12.17
N CYS A 138 6.92 -3.80 -11.74
CA CYS A 138 7.68 -4.53 -10.71
C CYS A 138 7.91 -3.65 -9.47
N MET A 139 7.62 -4.19 -8.29
CA MET A 139 8.01 -3.71 -6.98
C MET A 139 9.42 -4.21 -6.72
N TYR A 140 10.34 -3.26 -6.63
CA TYR A 140 11.72 -3.57 -6.31
C TYR A 140 11.84 -3.55 -4.80
N MET A 141 12.11 -4.72 -4.23
CA MET A 141 12.44 -4.86 -2.81
C MET A 141 13.95 -4.93 -2.67
N LEU A 142 14.53 -3.91 -2.03
CA LEU A 142 15.95 -3.93 -1.65
C LEU A 142 16.04 -4.63 -0.29
N LYS A 143 16.30 -5.95 -0.33
CA LYS A 143 16.39 -6.81 0.86
C LYS A 143 17.44 -6.35 1.86
N ASP A 144 18.53 -5.73 1.40
CA ASP A 144 19.67 -5.38 2.27
C ASP A 144 19.43 -4.15 3.16
N CYS A 145 18.39 -3.36 2.87
CA CYS A 145 18.10 -2.10 3.58
C CYS A 145 16.70 -2.04 4.22
N ASN A 146 15.91 -3.13 4.14
CA ASN A 146 14.46 -3.11 4.43
C ASN A 146 13.74 -1.92 3.77
N ALA A 147 14.12 -1.61 2.53
CA ALA A 147 13.51 -0.56 1.72
C ALA A 147 12.81 -1.19 0.52
N PHE A 148 11.65 -0.65 0.14
CA PHE A 148 10.94 -1.06 -1.06
C PHE A 148 10.58 0.17 -1.88
N PHE A 149 10.61 0.00 -3.19
CA PHE A 149 10.29 1.05 -4.13
C PHE A 149 9.58 0.49 -5.35
N LEU A 150 8.62 1.26 -5.84
CA LEU A 150 8.00 1.06 -7.14
C LEU A 150 8.41 2.24 -8.06
N PRO A 151 9.49 2.12 -8.85
CA PRO A 151 9.96 3.14 -9.80
C PRO A 151 9.18 3.20 -11.12
N ASN A 152 8.91 2.05 -11.75
CA ASN A 152 8.43 1.95 -13.14
C ASN A 152 7.04 1.33 -13.26
#